data_AF-A0A397UBJ5-F1
#
_entry.id   AF-A0A397UBJ5-F1
#
_cell.length_a   1.000
_cell.length_b   1.000
_cell.length_c   1.000
_cell.angle_alpha   90.00
_cell.angle_beta   90.00
_cell.angle_gamma   90.00
#
_symmetry.space_group_name_H-M   'P 1'
#
loop_
_entity.id
_entity.type
_entity.pdbx_description
1 polymer ?
#
loop_
_entity_poly.entity_id
_entity_poly.type
_entity_poly.pdbx_seq_one_letter_code
_entity_poly.pdbx_strand_id
1 'polypeptide(L)'
;MNQYRKLLDLRNIALKLRQVLNPKGNQDVLRDWDLWGPLILCLALALLLSFNADESTDGGDQKVLVFTGVFVIVWCGAVVVTVNAKLLGGNISFFQSVCILGYCIFPLVLVAFIALIIGKYIYIRLPLSVIAFAWSSWASVNFLSTSHLANRRALAVYPLFLFYFFIGWMVLIF
;
A
#
# COMPACT_ATOMS: atom_id res chain seq x y z
N MET A 1 -3.50 -17.65 -27.63
CA MET A 1 -4.44 -16.65 -27.08
C MET A 1 -4.17 -16.28 -25.60
N ASN A 2 -3.63 -17.17 -24.76
CA ASN A 2 -3.42 -16.90 -23.32
C ASN A 2 -2.19 -16.04 -22.97
N GLN A 3 -1.13 -15.99 -23.79
CA GLN A 3 0.04 -15.15 -23.49
C GLN A 3 -0.22 -13.65 -23.66
N TYR A 4 -1.03 -13.26 -24.64
CA TYR A 4 -1.32 -11.85 -24.92
C TYR A 4 -2.12 -11.19 -23.79
N ARG A 5 -3.03 -11.95 -23.15
CA ARG A 5 -3.83 -11.47 -22.02
C ARG A 5 -2.97 -11.17 -20.78
N LYS A 6 -2.00 -12.04 -20.47
CA LYS A 6 -1.06 -11.82 -19.35
C LYS A 6 -0.21 -10.55 -19.50
N LEU A 7 0.23 -10.25 -20.73
CA LEU A 7 1.01 -9.03 -21.02
C LEU A 7 0.14 -7.76 -20.90
N LEU A 8 -1.14 -7.85 -21.25
CA LEU A 8 -2.10 -6.75 -21.06
C LEU A 8 -2.38 -6.50 -19.57
N ASP A 9 -2.55 -7.55 -18.77
CA ASP A 9 -2.80 -7.44 -17.32
C ASP A 9 -1.62 -6.78 -16.58
N LEU A 10 -0.39 -7.22 -16.87
CA LEU A 10 0.83 -6.60 -16.32
C LEU A 10 0.97 -5.13 -16.71
N ARG A 11 0.64 -4.79 -17.96
CA ARG A 11 0.69 -3.41 -18.44
C ARG A 11 -0.36 -2.53 -17.73
N ASN A 12 -1.54 -3.07 -17.47
CA ASN A 12 -2.60 -2.37 -16.73
C ASN A 12 -2.20 -2.12 -15.27
N ILE A 13 -1.58 -3.10 -14.61
CA ILE A 13 -1.02 -2.94 -13.27
C ILE A 13 0.07 -1.84 -13.27
N ALA A 14 0.99 -1.86 -14.23
CA ALA A 14 2.05 -0.86 -14.35
C ALA A 14 1.50 0.56 -14.59
N LEU A 15 0.42 0.70 -15.37
CA LEU A 15 -0.26 1.98 -15.57
C LEU A 15 -0.89 2.50 -14.27
N LYS A 16 -1.55 1.63 -13.49
CA LYS A 16 -2.11 1.97 -12.17
C LYS A 16 -1.02 2.41 -11.19
N LEU A 17 0.12 1.69 -11.15
CA LEU A 17 1.29 2.05 -10.33
C LEU A 17 1.89 3.39 -10.74
N ARG A 18 2.05 3.62 -12.05
CA ARG A 18 2.55 4.90 -12.59
C ARG A 18 1.65 6.05 -12.19
N GLN A 19 0.35 5.82 -12.10
CA GLN A 19 -0.61 6.83 -11.70
C GLN A 19 -0.59 7.13 -10.20
N VAL A 20 -0.31 6.14 -9.36
CA VAL A 20 -0.01 6.40 -7.93
C VAL A 20 1.26 7.24 -7.79
N LEU A 21 2.26 7.01 -8.64
CA LEU A 21 3.50 7.80 -8.67
C LEU A 21 3.33 9.20 -9.30
N ASN A 22 2.32 9.39 -10.15
CA ASN A 22 2.01 10.66 -10.78
C ASN A 22 0.49 10.81 -10.96
N PRO A 23 -0.23 11.40 -9.98
CA PRO A 23 -1.69 11.46 -9.98
C PRO A 23 -2.30 12.48 -10.96
N LYS A 24 -1.52 12.99 -11.93
CA LYS A 24 -1.99 13.85 -13.03
C LYS A 24 -2.70 13.09 -14.17
N GLY A 25 -2.82 11.76 -14.07
CA GLY A 25 -3.47 10.90 -15.08
C GLY A 25 -4.98 10.71 -14.88
N ASN A 26 -5.61 9.95 -15.77
CA ASN A 26 -7.05 9.68 -15.77
C ASN A 26 -7.48 8.81 -14.57
N GLN A 27 -8.14 9.38 -13.56
CA GLN A 27 -8.45 8.70 -12.30
C GLN A 27 -9.39 7.50 -12.44
N ASP A 28 -10.07 7.37 -13.59
CA ASP A 28 -10.93 6.22 -13.91
C ASP A 28 -10.14 4.91 -14.11
N VAL A 29 -8.82 4.95 -14.33
CA VAL A 29 -8.01 3.73 -14.53
C VAL A 29 -7.99 2.84 -13.27
N LEU A 30 -8.17 3.41 -12.07
CA LEU A 30 -8.27 2.66 -10.82
C LEU A 30 -9.70 2.22 -10.47
N ARG A 31 -10.71 2.53 -11.31
CA ARG A 31 -12.08 2.00 -11.17
C ARG A 31 -12.18 0.55 -11.56
N ASP A 32 -11.26 0.04 -12.38
CA ASP A 32 -11.22 -1.37 -12.73
C ASP A 32 -10.70 -2.22 -11.58
N TRP A 33 -11.54 -3.15 -11.17
CA TRP A 33 -11.35 -4.03 -10.02
C TRP A 33 -10.28 -5.06 -10.34
N ASP A 34 -9.12 -4.96 -9.71
CA ASP A 34 -8.01 -5.89 -9.85
C ASP A 34 -7.40 -6.14 -8.46
N LEU A 35 -7.76 -7.29 -7.88
CA LEU A 35 -7.27 -7.71 -6.57
C LEU A 35 -5.84 -8.27 -6.63
N TRP A 36 -5.36 -8.66 -7.82
CA TRP A 36 -4.07 -9.31 -7.99
C TRP A 36 -2.91 -8.34 -7.82
N GLY A 37 -3.02 -7.12 -8.36
CA GLY A 37 -2.00 -6.08 -8.17
C GLY A 37 -1.72 -5.75 -6.70
N PRO A 38 -2.73 -5.36 -5.90
CA PRO A 38 -2.62 -5.12 -4.46
C PRO A 38 -2.04 -6.31 -3.69
N LEU A 39 -2.46 -7.53 -4.04
CA LEU A 39 -1.98 -8.75 -3.41
C LEU A 39 -0.48 -8.96 -3.66
N ILE A 40 -0.02 -8.77 -4.90
CA ILE A 40 1.40 -8.87 -5.24
C ILE A 40 2.22 -7.81 -4.49
N LEU A 41 1.73 -6.57 -4.38
CA LEU A 41 2.41 -5.51 -3.64
C LEU A 41 2.49 -5.82 -2.14
N CYS A 42 1.41 -6.35 -1.56
CA CYS A 42 1.38 -6.76 -0.16
C CYS A 42 2.37 -7.91 0.11
N LEU A 43 2.39 -8.93 -0.75
CA LEU A 43 3.34 -10.04 -0.64
C LEU A 43 4.79 -9.56 -0.81
N ALA A 44 5.04 -8.68 -1.78
CA ALA A 44 6.37 -8.10 -1.99
C ALA A 44 6.81 -7.35 -0.73
N LEU A 45 5.96 -6.49 -0.17
CA LEU A 45 6.26 -5.77 1.05
C LEU A 45 6.58 -6.72 2.23
N ALA A 46 5.71 -7.69 2.48
CA ALA A 46 5.88 -8.66 3.56
C ALA A 46 7.19 -9.46 3.41
N LEU A 47 7.54 -9.85 2.18
CA LEU A 47 8.77 -10.57 1.88
C LEU A 47 10.01 -9.69 2.08
N LEU A 48 9.98 -8.44 1.58
CA LEU A 48 11.09 -7.48 1.74
C LEU A 48 11.38 -7.21 3.22
N LEU A 49 10.34 -7.00 4.04
CA LEU A 49 10.50 -6.78 5.48
C LEU A 49 10.99 -8.05 6.20
N SER A 50 10.48 -9.22 5.82
CA SER A 50 10.94 -10.52 6.37
C SER A 50 12.43 -10.76 6.09
N PHE A 51 12.94 -10.34 4.94
CA PHE A 51 14.37 -10.44 4.62
C PHE A 51 15.25 -9.45 5.37
N ASN A 52 14.74 -8.27 5.74
CA ASN A 52 15.49 -7.31 6.55
C ASN A 52 15.46 -7.63 8.07
N ALA A 53 14.53 -8.49 8.52
CA ALA A 53 14.47 -8.90 9.91
C ALA A 53 15.74 -9.70 10.30
N ASP A 54 16.42 -9.26 11.37
CA ASP A 54 17.63 -9.91 11.88
C ASP A 54 17.32 -11.32 12.42
N GLU A 55 18.25 -12.25 12.18
CA GLU A 55 18.18 -13.63 12.67
C GLU A 55 18.76 -13.81 14.09
N SER A 56 19.09 -12.70 14.77
CA SER A 56 20.04 -12.69 15.89
C SER A 56 19.46 -13.04 17.27
N THR A 57 18.13 -13.21 17.41
CA THR A 57 17.52 -13.52 18.71
C THR A 57 16.42 -14.58 18.55
N ASP A 58 16.82 -15.83 18.79
CA ASP A 58 16.01 -16.99 19.14
C ASP A 58 14.89 -17.41 18.15
N GLY A 59 15.24 -18.32 17.22
CA GLY A 59 14.31 -19.11 16.40
C GLY A 59 13.88 -18.44 15.08
N GLY A 60 13.90 -19.20 13.97
CA GLY A 60 13.46 -18.75 12.64
C GLY A 60 12.02 -18.23 12.52
N ASP A 61 11.30 -18.15 13.64
CA ASP A 61 9.91 -17.69 13.76
C ASP A 61 9.76 -16.18 13.53
N GLN A 62 10.78 -15.36 13.81
CA GLN A 62 10.63 -13.89 13.68
C GLN A 62 10.39 -13.46 12.24
N LYS A 63 11.05 -14.07 11.26
CA LYS A 63 10.85 -13.78 9.83
C LYS A 63 9.44 -14.13 9.38
N VAL A 64 8.92 -15.26 9.86
CA VAL A 64 7.55 -15.72 9.58
C VAL A 64 6.52 -14.81 10.27
N LEU A 65 6.80 -14.39 11.51
CA LEU A 65 5.95 -13.48 12.26
C LEU A 65 5.83 -12.11 11.56
N VAL A 66 6.95 -11.55 11.08
CA VAL A 66 6.95 -10.29 10.33
C VAL A 66 6.20 -10.44 9.01
N PHE A 67 6.44 -11.53 8.27
CA PHE A 67 5.74 -11.81 7.01
C PHE A 67 4.21 -11.90 7.22
N THR A 68 3.76 -12.78 8.11
CA THR A 68 2.34 -13.00 8.39
C THR A 68 1.72 -11.76 9.03
N GLY A 69 2.43 -11.07 9.92
CA GLY A 69 1.99 -9.84 10.56
C GLY A 69 1.71 -8.73 9.55
N VAL A 70 2.66 -8.45 8.64
CA VAL A 70 2.48 -7.44 7.59
C VAL A 70 1.31 -7.82 6.67
N PHE A 71 1.22 -9.09 6.27
CA PHE A 71 0.13 -9.57 5.41
C PHE A 71 -1.25 -9.35 6.05
N VAL A 72 -1.42 -9.77 7.32
CA VAL A 72 -2.68 -9.62 8.06
C VAL A 72 -3.01 -8.14 8.29
N ILE A 73 -2.04 -7.33 8.71
CA ILE A 73 -2.24 -5.89 8.96
C ILE A 73 -2.68 -5.17 7.68
N VAL A 74 -2.07 -5.46 6.54
CA VAL A 74 -2.45 -4.83 5.26
C VAL A 74 -3.87 -5.20 4.86
N TRP A 75 -4.24 -6.48 4.91
CA TRP A 75 -5.57 -6.93 4.53
C TRP A 75 -6.66 -6.46 5.50
N CYS A 76 -6.49 -6.72 6.80
CA CYS A 76 -7.46 -6.31 7.81
C CYS A 76 -7.56 -4.78 7.88
N GLY A 77 -6.43 -4.07 7.80
CA GLY A 77 -6.41 -2.61 7.77
C GLY A 77 -7.13 -2.05 6.56
N ALA A 78 -6.91 -2.60 5.36
CA ALA A 78 -7.60 -2.16 4.15
C ALA A 78 -9.12 -2.39 4.24
N VAL A 79 -9.56 -3.50 4.84
CA VAL A 79 -10.98 -3.77 5.12
C VAL A 79 -11.54 -2.71 6.09
N VAL A 80 -10.89 -2.46 7.22
CA VAL A 80 -11.32 -1.48 8.22
C VAL A 80 -11.44 -0.08 7.61
N VAL A 81 -10.42 0.39 6.90
CA VAL A 81 -10.43 1.71 6.24
C VAL A 81 -11.55 1.78 5.21
N THR A 82 -11.74 0.72 4.42
CA THR A 82 -12.78 0.69 3.39
C THR A 82 -14.19 0.67 3.98
N VAL A 83 -14.45 -0.11 5.03
CA VAL A 83 -15.75 -0.12 5.73
C VAL A 83 -16.06 1.26 6.29
N ASN A 84 -15.07 1.92 6.93
CA ASN A 84 -15.24 3.28 7.42
C ASN A 84 -15.58 4.26 6.29
N ALA A 85 -14.84 4.22 5.17
CA ALA A 85 -15.12 5.08 4.01
C ALA A 85 -16.51 4.83 3.39
N LYS A 86 -16.98 3.57 3.41
CA LYS A 86 -18.31 3.18 2.93
C LYS A 86 -19.43 3.67 3.84
N LEU A 87 -19.30 3.50 5.15
CA LEU A 87 -20.28 3.96 6.14
C LEU A 87 -20.45 5.49 6.13
N LEU A 88 -19.41 6.22 5.75
CA LEU A 88 -19.45 7.67 5.58
C LEU A 88 -20.21 8.14 4.32
N GLY A 89 -20.73 7.21 3.50
CA GLY A 89 -21.50 7.51 2.29
C GLY A 89 -20.69 7.46 0.99
N GLY A 90 -19.53 6.80 0.98
CA GLY A 90 -18.70 6.66 -0.21
C GLY A 90 -19.38 5.86 -1.34
N ASN A 91 -19.58 6.50 -2.49
CA ASN A 91 -20.11 5.88 -3.71
C ASN A 91 -19.04 5.11 -4.52
N ILE A 92 -17.97 4.65 -3.87
CA ILE A 92 -16.95 3.75 -4.47
C ILE A 92 -17.22 2.36 -3.95
N SER A 93 -17.29 1.33 -4.79
CA SER A 93 -17.59 -0.02 -4.33
C SER A 93 -16.43 -0.63 -3.49
N PHE A 94 -16.75 -1.57 -2.58
CA PHE A 94 -15.86 -2.01 -1.49
C PHE A 94 -14.46 -2.44 -1.97
N PHE A 95 -14.36 -3.45 -2.83
CA PHE A 95 -13.05 -3.94 -3.25
C PHE A 95 -12.27 -2.95 -4.13
N GLN A 96 -12.91 -1.99 -4.80
CA GLN A 96 -12.19 -0.91 -5.49
C GLN A 96 -11.41 -0.05 -4.50
N SER A 97 -12.02 0.30 -3.37
CA SER A 97 -11.34 1.02 -2.30
C SER A 97 -10.16 0.21 -1.76
N VAL A 98 -10.36 -1.10 -1.50
CA VAL A 98 -9.28 -2.01 -1.08
C VAL A 98 -8.16 -2.05 -2.12
N CYS A 99 -8.49 -2.09 -3.41
CA CYS A 99 -7.50 -2.10 -4.48
C CYS A 99 -6.70 -0.80 -4.53
N ILE A 100 -7.38 0.36 -4.50
CA ILE A 100 -6.74 1.69 -4.49
C ILE A 100 -5.76 1.79 -3.32
N LEU A 101 -6.20 1.42 -2.12
CA LEU A 101 -5.35 1.43 -0.93
C LEU A 101 -4.11 0.55 -1.12
N GLY A 102 -4.28 -0.67 -1.64
CA GLY A 102 -3.17 -1.57 -1.90
C GLY A 102 -2.19 -1.06 -2.97
N TYR A 103 -2.67 -0.44 -4.05
CA TYR A 103 -1.79 0.18 -5.06
C TYR A 103 -1.01 1.36 -4.50
N CYS A 104 -1.63 2.12 -3.59
CA CYS A 104 -0.99 3.23 -2.92
C CYS A 104 0.11 2.80 -1.93
N ILE A 105 0.25 1.52 -1.59
CA ILE A 105 1.38 0.99 -0.79
C ILE A 105 2.69 0.96 -1.62
N PHE A 106 2.62 1.03 -2.96
CA PHE A 106 3.80 0.89 -3.82
C PHE A 106 5.02 1.77 -3.45
N PRO A 107 4.89 3.07 -3.10
CA PRO A 107 6.03 3.87 -2.66
C PRO A 107 6.73 3.29 -1.42
N LEU A 108 5.98 2.67 -0.50
CA LEU A 108 6.53 2.01 0.68
C LEU A 108 7.28 0.71 0.30
N VAL A 109 6.79 -0.02 -0.70
CA VAL A 109 7.51 -1.19 -1.26
C VAL A 109 8.85 -0.78 -1.84
N LEU A 110 8.91 0.35 -2.56
CA LEU A 110 10.16 0.87 -3.11
C LEU A 110 11.16 1.22 -2.00
N VAL A 111 10.71 1.86 -0.92
CA VAL A 111 11.58 2.17 0.22
C VAL A 111 12.07 0.90 0.91
N ALA A 112 11.21 -0.10 1.10
CA ALA A 112 11.61 -1.39 1.66
C ALA A 112 12.65 -2.11 0.79
N PHE A 113 12.52 -2.01 -0.54
CA PHE A 113 13.51 -2.56 -1.47
C PHE A 113 14.85 -1.81 -1.42
N ILE A 114 14.81 -0.48 -1.36
CA ILE A 114 16.01 0.35 -1.19
C ILE A 114 16.68 0.05 0.16
N ALA A 115 15.90 -0.18 1.22
CA ALA A 115 16.42 -0.53 2.54
C ALA A 115 17.21 -1.85 2.53
N LEU A 116 16.82 -2.83 1.71
CA LEU A 116 17.63 -4.06 1.54
C LEU A 116 19.02 -3.78 0.97
N ILE A 117 19.13 -2.84 0.04
CA ILE A 117 20.39 -2.53 -0.66
C ILE A 117 21.29 -1.66 0.21
N ILE A 118 20.71 -0.64 0.84
CA ILE A 118 21.44 0.33 1.65
C ILE A 118 21.80 -0.28 3.02
N GLY A 119 21.03 -1.23 3.54
CA GLY A 119 21.21 -1.79 4.87
C GLY A 119 20.60 -0.92 5.98
N LYS A 120 21.01 -1.13 7.23
CA LYS A 120 20.37 -0.56 8.44
C LYS A 120 20.72 0.90 8.75
N TYR A 121 21.07 1.72 7.75
CA TYR A 121 21.36 3.14 7.96
C TYR A 121 20.08 3.94 8.19
N ILE A 122 19.72 4.11 9.47
CA ILE A 122 18.49 4.80 9.89
C ILE A 122 18.36 6.23 9.33
N TYR A 123 19.49 6.96 9.19
CA TYR A 123 19.51 8.33 8.69
C TYR A 123 19.03 8.48 7.24
N ILE A 124 19.15 7.43 6.43
CA ILE A 124 18.67 7.42 5.05
C ILE A 124 17.26 6.82 4.98
N ARG A 125 17.00 5.77 5.76
CA ARG A 125 15.69 5.08 5.78
C ARG A 125 14.57 5.96 6.31
N LEU A 126 14.83 6.76 7.34
CA LEU A 126 13.83 7.62 7.97
C LEU A 126 13.24 8.67 7.01
N PRO A 127 14.04 9.53 6.33
CA PRO A 127 13.48 10.50 5.40
C PRO A 127 12.77 9.83 4.21
N LEU A 128 13.31 8.73 3.69
CA LEU A 128 12.67 7.98 2.61
C LEU A 128 11.30 7.42 3.03
N SER A 129 11.22 6.84 4.23
CA SER A 129 9.97 6.27 4.76
C SER A 129 8.93 7.36 5.00
N VAL A 130 9.33 8.53 5.51
CA VAL A 130 8.42 9.68 5.70
C VAL A 130 7.89 10.20 4.36
N ILE A 131 8.76 10.32 3.35
CA ILE A 131 8.35 10.76 2.00
C ILE A 131 7.39 9.74 1.38
N ALA A 132 7.71 8.45 1.44
CA ALA A 132 6.85 7.40 0.89
C ALA A 132 5.51 7.31 1.63
N PHE A 133 5.51 7.44 2.95
CA PHE A 133 4.30 7.53 3.76
C PHE A 133 3.42 8.71 3.36
N ALA A 134 4.00 9.91 3.27
CA ALA A 134 3.30 11.12 2.88
C ALA A 134 2.73 10.98 1.46
N TRP A 135 3.51 10.43 0.53
CA TRP A 135 3.08 10.20 -0.85
C TRP A 135 1.91 9.20 -0.94
N SER A 136 2.02 8.07 -0.25
CA SER A 136 1.00 7.01 -0.21
C SER A 136 -0.31 7.52 0.37
N SER A 137 -0.21 8.28 1.47
CA SER A 137 -1.36 8.91 2.14
C SER A 137 -2.00 9.95 1.24
N TRP A 138 -1.22 10.86 0.66
CA TRP A 138 -1.72 11.90 -0.23
C TRP A 138 -2.39 11.33 -1.48
N ALA A 139 -1.76 10.34 -2.14
CA ALA A 139 -2.32 9.68 -3.31
C ALA A 139 -3.67 9.02 -2.97
N SER A 140 -3.75 8.27 -1.89
CA SER A 140 -4.98 7.60 -1.46
C SER A 140 -6.10 8.58 -1.13
N VAL A 141 -5.78 9.66 -0.41
CA VAL A 141 -6.74 10.70 -0.04
C VAL A 141 -7.23 11.46 -1.25
N ASN A 142 -6.38 11.67 -2.27
CA ASN A 142 -6.78 12.29 -3.52
C ASN A 142 -7.82 11.42 -4.26
N PHE A 143 -7.55 10.11 -4.41
CA PHE A 143 -8.50 9.17 -5.04
C PHE A 143 -9.81 9.01 -4.27
N LEU A 144 -9.76 8.98 -2.94
CA LEU A 144 -10.97 8.92 -2.11
C LEU A 144 -11.75 10.24 -2.13
N SER A 145 -11.09 11.39 -2.24
CA SER A 145 -11.76 12.69 -2.28
C SER A 145 -12.55 12.95 -3.57
N THR A 146 -12.24 12.24 -4.65
CA THR A 146 -13.03 12.26 -5.90
C THR A 146 -14.38 11.57 -5.72
N SER A 147 -14.52 10.67 -4.73
CA SER A 147 -15.84 10.22 -4.30
C SER A 147 -16.46 11.24 -3.38
N HIS A 148 -17.78 11.41 -3.48
CA HIS A 148 -18.64 12.47 -2.95
C HIS A 148 -18.63 12.67 -1.39
N LEU A 149 -17.46 12.66 -0.75
CA LEU A 149 -17.18 12.82 0.67
C LEU A 149 -16.71 14.24 1.03
N ALA A 150 -17.00 15.25 0.21
CA ALA A 150 -16.48 16.61 0.37
C ALA A 150 -16.66 17.19 1.80
N ASN A 151 -17.76 16.86 2.48
CA ASN A 151 -18.05 17.34 3.84
C ASN A 151 -17.61 16.40 4.99
N ARG A 152 -17.20 15.15 4.70
CA ARG A 152 -16.81 14.13 5.71
C ARG A 152 -15.40 13.57 5.50
N ARG A 153 -14.59 14.26 4.70
CA ARG A 153 -13.24 13.83 4.30
C ARG A 153 -12.32 13.59 5.49
N ALA A 154 -12.33 14.47 6.49
CA ALA A 154 -11.46 14.34 7.66
C ALA A 154 -11.65 13.01 8.41
N LEU A 155 -12.90 12.54 8.55
CA LEU A 155 -13.20 11.29 9.25
C LEU A 155 -12.72 10.05 8.48
N ALA A 156 -12.70 10.11 7.14
CA ALA A 156 -12.16 9.02 6.32
C ALA A 156 -10.62 9.03 6.27
N VAL A 157 -10.00 10.22 6.36
CA VAL A 157 -8.54 10.39 6.33
C VAL A 157 -7.88 9.81 7.58
N TYR A 158 -8.52 9.89 8.75
CA TYR A 158 -7.94 9.41 10.00
C TYR A 158 -7.54 7.91 9.99
N PRO A 159 -8.46 6.95 9.73
CA PRO A 159 -8.09 5.53 9.69
C PRO A 159 -7.11 5.21 8.56
N LEU A 160 -7.18 5.95 7.45
CA LEU A 160 -6.28 5.81 6.31
C LEU A 160 -4.84 6.25 6.66
N PHE A 161 -4.69 7.38 7.33
CA PHE A 161 -3.40 7.86 7.81
C PHE A 161 -2.78 6.85 8.77
N LEU A 162 -3.57 6.35 9.73
CA LEU A 162 -3.14 5.34 10.70
C LEU A 162 -2.69 4.06 9.99
N PHE A 163 -3.43 3.61 8.98
CA PHE A 163 -3.07 2.45 8.16
C PHE A 163 -1.68 2.59 7.51
N TYR A 164 -1.42 3.68 6.78
CA TYR A 164 -0.12 3.89 6.16
C TYR A 164 0.99 4.17 7.19
N PHE A 165 0.64 4.74 8.34
CA PHE A 165 1.60 5.03 9.39
C PHE A 165 2.14 3.74 9.98
N PHE A 166 1.27 2.77 10.31
CA PHE A 166 1.69 1.45 10.78
C PHE A 166 2.57 0.73 9.76
N ILE A 167 2.21 0.78 8.47
CA ILE A 167 3.03 0.16 7.42
C ILE A 167 4.39 0.86 7.27
N GLY A 168 4.39 2.19 7.21
CA GLY A 168 5.61 2.98 7.12
C GLY A 168 6.54 2.80 8.32
N TRP A 169 5.95 2.63 9.51
CA TRP A 169 6.69 2.29 10.72
C TRP A 169 7.35 0.92 10.64
N MET A 170 6.64 -0.10 10.14
CA MET A 170 7.21 -1.43 9.89
C MET A 170 8.36 -1.37 8.89
N VAL A 171 8.22 -0.60 7.81
CA VAL A 171 9.28 -0.37 6.80
C VAL A 171 10.48 0.38 7.37
N LEU A 172 10.29 1.19 8.41
CA LEU A 172 11.38 1.91 9.06
C LEU A 172 12.18 1.00 10.00
N ILE A 173 11.50 0.09 10.71
CA ILE A 173 12.11 -0.82 11.69
C ILE A 173 12.81 -2.00 11.01
N PHE A 174 12.11 -2.68 10.09
CA PHE A 174 12.58 -3.89 9.42
C PHE A 174 13.18 -3.52 8.09
#